data_AF-A0A9Q4DPU0-F1
#
_entry.id   AF-A0A9Q4DPU0-F1
#
_cell.length_a   1.000
_cell.length_b   1.000
_cell.length_c   1.000
_cell.angle_alpha   90.00
_cell.angle_beta   90.00
_cell.angle_gamma   90.00
#
_symmetry.space_group_name_H-M   'P 1'
#
loop_
_entity.id
_entity.type
_entity.pdbx_description
1 polymer ?
#
loop_
_entity_poly.entity_id
_entity_poly.type
_entity_poly.pdbx_seq_one_letter_code
_entity_poly.pdbx_strand_id
1 'polypeptide(L)' 'HWDEVALSWNFVDSISETWAANKILSPNYESGSMGPKESDDLLAKDGLHWWNI' A
#
# COMPACT_ATOMS: atom_id res chain seq x y z
N HIS A 1 0.23 1.29 26.41
CA HIS A 1 0.98 2.15 25.48
C HIS A 1 2.00 1.37 24.64
N TRP A 2 2.44 0.18 25.06
CA TRP A 2 3.20 -0.73 24.19
C TRP A 2 2.28 -1.56 23.26
N ASP A 3 1.04 -1.79 23.68
CA ASP A 3 0.10 -2.65 22.95
C ASP A 3 -0.28 -2.09 21.56
N GLU A 4 -0.45 -0.77 21.44
CA GLU A 4 -0.76 -0.10 20.17
C GLU A 4 0.40 -0.20 19.16
N VAL A 5 1.64 -0.11 19.66
CA VAL A 5 2.85 -0.28 18.84
C VAL A 5 2.97 -1.73 18.38
N ALA A 6 2.74 -2.69 19.28
CA ALA A 6 2.78 -4.11 18.94
C ALA A 6 1.72 -4.48 17.90
N LEU A 7 0.49 -3.95 18.02
CA LEU A 7 -0.57 -4.16 17.03
C LEU A 7 -0.22 -3.56 15.66
N SER A 8 0.39 -2.38 15.63
CA SER A 8 0.83 -1.75 14.39
C SER A 8 1.90 -2.61 13.68
N TRP A 9 2.85 -3.15 14.43
CA TRP A 9 3.88 -4.05 13.89
C TRP A 9 3.29 -5.35 13.38
N ASN A 10 2.42 -6.01 14.15
CA ASN A 10 1.76 -7.26 13.72
C ASN A 10 1.05 -7.11 12.36
N PHE A 11 0.45 -5.95 12.09
CA PHE A 11 -0.18 -5.68 10.79
C PHE A 11 0.85 -5.54 9.66
N VAL A 12 1.88 -4.71 9.87
CA VAL A 12 2.94 -4.44 8.87
C VAL A 12 3.76 -5.69 8.55
N ASP A 13 4.03 -6.54 9.55
CA ASP A 13 4.87 -7.72 9.40
C ASP A 13 4.33 -8.67 8.32
N SER A 14 3.02 -8.94 8.32
CA SER A 14 2.38 -9.80 7.33
C SER A 14 2.54 -9.30 5.87
N ILE A 15 2.50 -7.98 5.67
CA ILE A 15 2.69 -7.33 4.38
C ILE A 15 4.16 -7.43 3.96
N SER A 16 5.08 -7.19 4.92
CA SER A 16 6.53 -7.25 4.70
C SER A 16 7.00 -8.65 4.31
N GLU A 17 6.53 -9.69 5.00
CA GLU A 17 6.84 -11.08 4.69
C GLU A 17 6.39 -11.47 3.27
N THR A 18 5.17 -11.06 2.91
CA THR A 18 4.62 -11.30 1.58
C THR A 18 5.44 -10.59 0.50
N TRP A 19 5.88 -9.35 0.75
CA TRP A 19 6.69 -8.59 -0.19
C TRP A 19 8.10 -9.20 -0.34
N ALA A 20 8.72 -9.63 0.76
CA ALA A 20 10.03 -10.29 0.73
C ALA A 20 10.01 -11.58 -0.10
N ALA A 21 8.90 -12.34 -0.05
CA ALA A 21 8.70 -13.54 -0.85
C ALA A 21 8.39 -13.25 -2.33
N ASN A 22 7.83 -12.08 -2.67
CA ASN A 22 7.31 -11.76 -4.00
C ASN A 22 7.98 -10.51 -4.60
N LYS A 23 9.14 -10.68 -5.23
CA LYS A 23 9.95 -9.58 -5.80
C LYS A 23 9.41 -8.93 -7.10
N ILE A 24 8.23 -9.31 -7.57
CA ILE A 24 7.67 -8.85 -8.85
C ILE A 24 6.87 -7.54 -8.71
N LEU A 25 6.55 -7.14 -7.47
CA LEU A 25 5.76 -5.94 -7.19
C LEU A 25 6.64 -4.68 -7.25
N SER A 26 6.94 -4.22 -8.45
CA SER A 26 7.45 -2.87 -8.70
C SER A 26 6.47 -2.14 -9.59
N PRO A 27 5.36 -1.61 -9.02
CA PRO A 27 4.50 -0.70 -9.76
C PRO A 27 5.27 0.61 -9.94
N ASN A 28 6.07 0.67 -11.01
CA ASN A 28 6.81 1.86 -11.38
C ASN A 28 5.83 2.95 -11.79
N TYR A 29 6.11 4.18 -11.40
CA TYR A 29 5.30 5.34 -11.74
C TYR A 29 6.21 6.52 -12.09
N GLU A 30 5.67 7.45 -12.86
CA GLU A 30 6.39 8.65 -13.27
C GLU A 30 6.64 9.56 -12.05
N SER A 31 7.85 10.10 -11.92
CA SER A 31 8.14 11.07 -10.86
C SER A 31 7.25 12.30 -10.97
N GLY A 32 6.61 12.70 -9.88
CA GLY A 32 5.64 13.80 -9.87
C GLY A 32 4.19 13.39 -10.16
N SER A 33 3.95 12.11 -10.51
CA SER A 33 2.59 11.55 -10.53
C SER A 33 2.09 11.23 -9.12
N MET A 34 0.79 10.90 -9.00
CA MET A 34 0.16 10.46 -7.74
C MET A 34 0.48 8.99 -7.40
N GLY A 35 1.38 8.35 -8.13
CA GLY A 35 1.72 6.94 -7.96
C GLY A 35 1.24 6.08 -9.14
N PRO A 36 1.28 4.75 -8.97
CA PRO A 36 0.94 3.81 -10.02
C PRO A 36 -0.58 3.68 -10.21
N LYS A 37 -1.00 3.27 -11.42
CA LYS A 37 -2.41 3.08 -11.76
C LYS A 37 -3.12 2.09 -10.82
N GLU A 38 -2.39 1.10 -10.33
CA GLU A 38 -2.87 0.10 -9.38
C GLU A 38 -3.38 0.72 -8.07
N SER A 39 -2.91 1.92 -7.70
CA SER A 39 -3.42 2.67 -6.55
C SER A 39 -4.85 3.15 -6.78
N ASP A 40 -5.16 3.71 -7.96
CA ASP A 40 -6.51 4.13 -8.32
C ASP A 40 -7.44 2.93 -8.47
N ASP A 41 -6.95 1.86 -9.12
CA ASP A 41 -7.72 0.64 -9.35
C ASP A 41 -8.06 -0.07 -8.02
N LEU A 42 -7.23 0.09 -6.98
CA LEU A 42 -7.53 -0.44 -5.65
C LEU A 42 -8.76 0.24 -5.04
N LEU A 43 -8.81 1.57 -5.08
CA LEU A 43 -9.94 2.34 -4.54
C LEU A 43 -11.20 2.18 -5.36
N ALA A 44 -11.07 2.14 -6.69
CA ALA A 44 -12.20 2.02 -7.60
C ALA A 44 -13.02 0.74 -7.39
N LYS A 45 -12.40 -0.34 -6.89
CA LYS A 45 -13.09 -1.60 -6.53
C LYS A 45 -14.20 -1.39 -5.50
N ASP A 46 -13.99 -0.46 -4.57
CA ASP A 46 -14.94 -0.13 -3.51
C ASP A 46 -15.73 1.15 -3.81
N GLY A 47 -15.67 1.65 -5.06
CA GLY A 47 -16.31 2.90 -5.47
C GLY A 47 -15.67 4.16 -4.87
N LEU A 48 -14.44 4.04 -4.37
CA LEU A 48 -13.68 5.13 -3.76
C LEU A 48 -12.75 5.79 -4.79
N HIS A 49 -12.29 7.00 -4.47
CA HIS A 49 -11.30 7.73 -5.26
C HIS A 49 -10.40 8.57 -4.35
N TRP A 50 -9.19 8.87 -4.81
CA TRP A 50 -8.32 9.85 -4.16
C TRP A 50 -8.90 11.25 -4.31
N TRP A 51 -8.83 12.04 -3.23
CA TRP A 51 -9.21 13.44 -3.27
C TRP A 51 -8.03 14.27 -3.76
N ASN A 52 -8.28 15.19 -4.69
CA ASN A 52 -7.25 16.11 -5.17
C ASN A 52 -6.78 17.00 -4.01
N ILE A 53 -5.47 17.27 -3.99
CA ILE A 53 -4.82 18.20 -3.06
C ILE A 53 -4.83 19.62 -3.64
#